data_AF-A0A919EFC7-F1
#
_entry.id   AF-A0A919EFC7-F1
#
_cell.length_a   1.000
_cell.length_b   1.000
_cell.length_c   1.000
_cell.angle_alpha   90.00
_cell.angle_beta   90.00
_cell.angle_gamma   90.00
#
_symmetry.space_group_name_H-M   'P 1'
#
loop_
_entity.id
_entity.type
_entity.pdbx_description
1 polymer ?
#
loop_
_entity_poly.entity_id
_entity_poly.type
_entity_poly.pdbx_seq_one_letter_code
_entity_poly.pdbx_strand_id
1 'polypeptide(L)'
;MPEPVVLDWAYLSALADRVAYSIAQKWSIVEQDDVKQEILLHAYAHRPTIEAHYANEDFLWKIFQKAGTQYASKERNYRDLLDDAYYYTPDEAKAALRTFLYTDDELSQMVGKKDDLLQARVTDNVVSARIDAAASMKKLPERYQQLLMRRHVYGLPVPDQADRQALTRAAVALAQQMNRTLRTRRNSV
;
A
#
# COMPACT_ATOMS: atom_id res chain seq x y z
N MET A 1 -34.03 -3.83 27.18
CA MET A 1 -32.65 -3.52 26.76
C MET A 1 -31.99 -4.85 26.46
N PRO A 2 -31.35 -5.06 25.29
CA PRO A 2 -30.60 -6.29 25.06
C PRO A 2 -29.50 -6.40 26.12
N GLU A 3 -29.33 -7.58 26.69
CA GLU A 3 -28.31 -7.83 27.72
C GLU A 3 -26.91 -7.53 27.18
N PRO A 4 -26.02 -6.95 27.99
CA PRO A 4 -24.65 -6.70 27.56
C PRO A 4 -23.94 -8.04 27.30
N VAL A 5 -23.50 -8.25 26.06
CA VAL A 5 -22.67 -9.40 25.71
C VAL A 5 -21.35 -9.29 26.49
N VAL A 6 -21.12 -10.20 27.42
CA VAL A 6 -19.84 -10.31 28.11
C VAL A 6 -18.84 -10.96 27.15
N LEU A 7 -17.88 -10.19 26.67
CA LEU A 7 -16.82 -10.69 25.78
C LEU A 7 -15.91 -11.66 26.55
N ASP A 8 -15.75 -12.88 26.03
CA ASP A 8 -14.70 -13.78 26.49
C ASP A 8 -13.39 -13.43 25.77
N TRP A 9 -12.54 -12.68 26.47
CA TRP A 9 -11.22 -12.31 25.98
C TRP A 9 -10.27 -13.49 25.81
N ALA A 10 -10.48 -14.60 26.52
CA ALA A 10 -9.67 -15.80 26.34
C ALA A 10 -9.99 -16.45 24.98
N TYR A 11 -11.28 -16.54 24.63
CA TYR A 11 -11.72 -16.99 23.31
C TYR A 11 -11.19 -16.08 22.19
N LEU A 12 -11.36 -14.77 22.31
CA LEU A 12 -10.86 -13.81 21.30
C LEU A 12 -9.33 -13.87 21.17
N SER A 13 -8.60 -14.05 22.27
CA SER A 13 -7.15 -14.24 22.27
C SER A 13 -6.74 -15.51 21.53
N ALA A 14 -7.44 -16.63 21.74
CA ALA A 14 -7.18 -17.88 21.02
C ALA A 14 -7.48 -17.76 19.51
N LEU A 15 -8.56 -17.04 19.14
CA LEU A 15 -8.88 -16.75 17.75
C LEU A 15 -7.80 -15.85 17.12
N ALA A 16 -7.40 -14.78 17.80
CA ALA A 16 -6.34 -13.87 17.36
C ALA A 16 -5.00 -14.60 17.18
N ASP A 17 -4.68 -15.55 18.06
CA ASP A 17 -3.46 -16.37 17.99
C ASP A 17 -3.40 -17.19 16.70
N ARG A 18 -4.51 -17.88 16.36
CA ARG A 18 -4.62 -18.65 15.10
C ARG A 18 -4.47 -17.77 13.87
N VAL A 19 -5.07 -16.58 13.88
CA VAL A 19 -4.96 -15.60 12.79
C VAL A 19 -3.52 -15.08 12.68
N ALA A 20 -2.91 -14.71 13.81
CA ALA A 20 -1.56 -14.18 13.88
C ALA A 20 -0.53 -15.21 13.36
N TYR A 21 -0.66 -16.48 13.76
CA TYR A 21 0.15 -17.56 13.22
C TYR A 21 0.06 -17.66 11.69
N SER A 22 -1.16 -17.62 11.14
CA SER A 22 -1.37 -17.66 9.68
C SER A 22 -0.72 -16.48 8.95
N ILE A 23 -0.69 -15.30 9.58
CA ILE A 23 -0.08 -14.09 9.02
C ILE A 23 1.44 -14.18 9.11
N ALA A 24 2.02 -14.51 10.26
CA ALA A 24 3.46 -14.63 10.46
C ALA A 24 4.09 -15.68 9.52
N GLN A 25 3.39 -16.79 9.26
CA GLN A 25 3.80 -17.79 8.26
C GLN A 25 3.90 -17.22 6.84
N LYS A 26 3.05 -16.25 6.48
CA LYS A 26 3.05 -15.61 5.16
C LYS A 26 3.96 -14.38 5.09
N TRP A 27 4.20 -13.74 6.22
CA TRP A 27 4.92 -12.47 6.34
C TRP A 27 6.09 -12.63 7.31
N SER A 28 7.26 -12.98 6.78
CA SER A 28 8.50 -13.17 7.56
C SER A 28 9.06 -11.92 8.24
N ILE A 29 8.39 -10.77 8.08
CA ILE A 29 8.80 -9.48 8.59
C ILE A 29 8.19 -9.13 9.95
N VAL A 30 7.18 -9.89 10.37
CA VAL A 30 6.48 -9.67 11.65
C VAL A 30 6.55 -10.92 12.52
N GLU A 31 6.60 -10.70 13.82
CA GLU A 31 6.49 -11.78 14.81
C GLU A 31 5.03 -12.06 15.13
N GLN A 32 4.71 -13.33 15.43
CA GLN A 32 3.33 -13.75 15.75
C GLN A 32 2.77 -12.97 16.93
N ASP A 33 3.56 -12.77 17.99
CA ASP A 33 3.10 -12.12 19.21
C ASP A 33 2.74 -10.65 18.97
N ASP A 34 3.52 -9.93 18.18
CA ASP A 34 3.22 -8.55 17.79
C ASP A 34 1.91 -8.46 16.99
N VAL A 35 1.73 -9.34 16.01
CA VAL A 35 0.51 -9.39 15.19
C VAL A 35 -0.70 -9.67 16.06
N LYS A 36 -0.57 -10.60 17.04
CA LYS A 36 -1.64 -10.92 17.99
C LYS A 36 -1.98 -9.73 18.87
N GLN A 37 -0.98 -9.05 19.43
CA GLN A 37 -1.20 -7.86 20.26
C GLN A 37 -1.95 -6.77 19.49
N GLU A 38 -1.57 -6.52 18.24
CA GLU A 38 -2.23 -5.53 17.38
C GLU A 38 -3.67 -5.93 17.00
N ILE A 39 -3.93 -7.21 16.74
CA ILE A 39 -5.29 -7.72 16.53
C ILE A 39 -6.16 -7.47 17.77
N LEU A 40 -5.65 -7.77 18.96
CA LEU A 40 -6.38 -7.58 20.21
C LEU A 40 -6.59 -6.11 20.55
N LEU A 41 -5.59 -5.26 20.30
CA LEU A 41 -5.71 -3.81 20.41
C LEU A 41 -6.81 -3.27 19.48
N HIS A 42 -6.84 -3.75 18.23
CA HIS A 42 -7.88 -3.39 17.27
C HIS A 42 -9.27 -3.84 17.73
N ALA A 43 -9.39 -5.06 18.27
CA ALA A 43 -10.63 -5.59 18.82
C ALA A 43 -11.13 -4.78 20.02
N TYR A 44 -10.22 -4.35 20.90
CA TYR A 44 -10.55 -3.49 22.04
C TYR A 44 -11.01 -2.09 21.59
N ALA A 45 -10.32 -1.48 20.64
CA ALA A 45 -10.68 -0.16 20.10
C ALA A 45 -12.05 -0.18 19.39
N HIS A 46 -12.42 -1.30 18.76
CA HIS A 46 -13.69 -1.48 18.03
C HIS A 46 -14.66 -2.41 18.76
N ARG A 47 -14.59 -2.41 20.10
CA ARG A 47 -15.38 -3.28 20.96
C ARG A 47 -16.88 -3.34 20.60
N PRO A 48 -17.60 -2.22 20.31
CA PRO A 48 -19.02 -2.29 19.97
C PRO A 48 -19.31 -3.13 18.72
N THR A 49 -18.42 -3.10 17.73
CA THR A 49 -18.55 -3.90 16.50
C THR A 49 -18.26 -5.37 16.77
N ILE A 50 -17.28 -5.67 17.63
CA ILE A 50 -16.96 -7.04 18.04
C ILE A 50 -18.13 -7.65 18.83
N GLU A 51 -18.72 -6.90 19.76
CA GLU A 51 -19.89 -7.34 20.53
C GLU A 51 -21.10 -7.62 19.63
N ALA A 52 -21.39 -6.75 18.67
CA ALA A 52 -22.51 -6.92 17.74
C ALA A 52 -22.40 -8.17 16.85
N HIS A 53 -21.19 -8.65 16.60
CA HIS A 53 -20.92 -9.79 15.72
C HIS A 53 -20.25 -10.96 16.45
N TYR A 54 -20.28 -10.97 17.78
CA TYR A 54 -19.56 -11.94 18.60
C TYR A 54 -19.95 -13.40 18.31
N ALA A 55 -21.21 -13.64 17.95
CA ALA A 55 -21.70 -14.97 17.59
C ALA A 55 -21.23 -15.48 16.21
N ASN A 56 -20.56 -14.65 15.40
CA ASN A 56 -20.14 -14.98 14.04
C ASN A 56 -18.61 -15.07 13.95
N GLU A 57 -18.06 -16.25 14.23
CA GLU A 57 -16.61 -16.50 14.21
C GLU A 57 -15.98 -16.17 12.84
N ASP A 58 -16.65 -16.49 11.72
CA ASP A 58 -16.14 -16.19 10.37
C ASP A 58 -15.96 -14.69 10.14
N PHE A 59 -16.87 -13.88 10.69
CA PHE A 59 -16.79 -12.44 10.60
C PHE A 59 -15.67 -11.88 11.47
N LEU A 60 -15.54 -12.38 12.70
CA LEU A 60 -14.44 -12.02 13.61
C LEU A 60 -13.09 -12.40 13.00
N TRP A 61 -12.98 -13.59 12.42
CA TRP A 61 -11.79 -14.05 11.70
C TRP A 61 -11.39 -13.06 10.60
N LYS A 62 -12.34 -12.61 9.77
CA LYS A 62 -12.08 -11.64 8.70
C LYS A 62 -11.64 -10.28 9.25
N ILE A 63 -12.22 -9.81 10.35
CA ILE A 63 -11.79 -8.56 11.01
C ILE A 63 -10.35 -8.71 11.50
N PHE A 64 -10.05 -9.79 12.22
CA PHE A 64 -8.73 -10.04 12.79
C PHE A 64 -7.69 -10.21 11.69
N GLN A 65 -8.03 -10.95 10.63
CA GLN A 65 -7.16 -11.12 9.46
C GLN A 65 -6.85 -9.79 8.79
N LYS A 66 -7.86 -8.92 8.66
CA LYS A 66 -7.67 -7.57 8.10
C LYS A 66 -6.76 -6.72 9.00
N ALA A 67 -7.00 -6.69 10.30
CA ALA A 67 -6.20 -5.92 11.25
C ALA A 67 -4.73 -6.38 11.24
N GLY A 68 -4.49 -7.69 11.38
CA GLY A 68 -3.12 -8.23 11.35
C GLY A 68 -2.41 -8.03 10.01
N THR A 69 -3.12 -8.15 8.89
CA THR A 69 -2.53 -7.88 7.55
C THR A 69 -2.18 -6.41 7.38
N GLN A 70 -2.98 -5.50 7.94
CA GLN A 70 -2.68 -4.06 7.93
C GLN A 70 -1.42 -3.76 8.75
N TYR A 71 -1.26 -4.37 9.91
CA TYR A 71 -0.05 -4.26 10.72
C TYR A 71 1.18 -4.77 9.95
N ALA A 72 1.12 -6.00 9.43
CA ALA A 72 2.23 -6.59 8.67
C ALA A 72 2.61 -5.77 7.42
N SER A 73 1.62 -5.20 6.74
CA SER A 73 1.84 -4.28 5.62
C SER A 73 2.53 -2.99 6.07
N LYS A 74 2.14 -2.42 7.21
CA LYS A 74 2.77 -1.22 7.78
C LYS A 74 4.23 -1.49 8.15
N GLU A 75 4.50 -2.60 8.82
CA GLU A 75 5.87 -2.96 9.23
C GLU A 75 6.78 -3.18 8.03
N ARG A 76 6.26 -3.84 6.99
CA ARG A 76 6.96 -3.95 5.72
C ARG A 76 7.28 -2.60 5.11
N ASN A 77 6.29 -1.70 5.02
CA ASN A 77 6.51 -0.38 4.45
C ASN A 77 7.53 0.43 5.27
N TYR A 78 7.55 0.26 6.60
CA TYR A 78 8.51 0.91 7.47
C TYR A 78 9.93 0.41 7.24
N ARG A 79 10.13 -0.92 7.22
CA ARG A 79 11.43 -1.51 6.85
C ARG A 79 11.84 -1.13 5.43
N ASP A 80 10.87 -1.09 4.52
CA ASP A 80 11.11 -0.71 3.13
C ASP A 80 11.54 0.77 3.00
N LEU A 81 11.19 1.62 3.97
CA LEU A 81 11.62 3.01 4.06
C LEU A 81 12.99 3.16 4.74
N LEU A 82 13.27 2.33 5.75
CA LEU A 82 14.50 2.40 6.54
C LEU A 82 15.73 1.78 5.85
N ASP A 83 15.53 0.84 4.93
CA ASP A 83 16.62 0.36 4.09
C ASP A 83 17.20 1.53 3.29
N ASP A 84 18.53 1.57 3.14
CA ASP A 84 19.30 2.57 2.37
C ASP A 84 19.09 2.44 0.83
N ALA A 85 17.93 1.92 0.43
CA ALA A 85 17.52 1.74 -0.95
C ALA A 85 16.62 2.90 -1.39
N TYR A 86 16.74 3.30 -2.65
CA TYR A 86 15.86 4.31 -3.25
C TYR A 86 14.38 3.93 -3.07
N TYR A 87 13.57 4.89 -2.62
CA TYR A 87 12.15 4.71 -2.32
C TYR A 87 11.30 5.75 -3.06
N TYR A 88 10.43 5.29 -3.96
CA TYR A 88 9.52 6.14 -4.71
C TYR A 88 8.51 6.82 -3.81
N THR A 89 8.40 8.14 -3.95
CA THR A 89 7.29 8.91 -3.35
C THR A 89 6.04 8.92 -4.25
N PRO A 90 4.85 9.21 -3.71
CA PRO A 90 3.65 9.39 -4.52
C PRO A 90 3.80 10.48 -5.59
N ASP A 91 4.61 11.51 -5.35
CA ASP A 91 4.83 12.58 -6.32
C ASP A 91 5.76 12.15 -7.45
N GLU A 92 6.79 11.36 -7.14
CA GLU A 92 7.65 10.74 -8.17
C GLU A 92 6.86 9.74 -9.03
N ALA A 93 5.97 8.96 -8.43
CA ALA A 93 5.08 8.07 -9.16
C ALA A 93 4.17 8.85 -10.12
N LYS A 94 3.62 10.00 -9.71
CA LYS A 94 2.85 10.90 -10.59
C LYS A 94 3.70 11.50 -11.70
N ALA A 95 4.94 11.89 -11.39
CA ALA A 95 5.87 12.44 -12.37
C ALA A 95 6.21 11.39 -13.45
N ALA A 96 6.46 10.15 -13.05
CA ALA A 96 6.69 9.03 -13.98
C ALA A 96 5.50 8.75 -14.89
N LEU A 97 4.25 8.96 -14.44
CA LEU A 97 3.07 8.80 -15.30
C LEU A 97 2.98 9.88 -16.38
N ARG A 98 3.35 11.12 -16.05
CA ARG A 98 3.32 12.22 -17.04
C ARG A 98 4.22 11.95 -18.23
N THR A 99 5.24 11.11 -18.06
CA THR A 99 6.14 10.75 -19.15
C THR A 99 5.59 9.70 -20.12
N PHE A 100 4.42 9.12 -19.83
CA PHE A 100 3.84 8.10 -20.71
C PHE A 100 3.47 8.63 -22.09
N LEU A 101 3.16 9.93 -22.20
CA LEU A 101 2.85 10.59 -23.46
C LEU A 101 4.09 10.90 -24.31
N TYR A 102 5.28 10.94 -23.72
CA TYR A 102 6.50 11.22 -24.47
C TYR A 102 6.96 9.99 -25.24
N THR A 103 7.46 10.24 -26.44
CA THR A 103 8.19 9.24 -27.21
C THR A 103 9.56 8.98 -26.58
N ASP A 104 10.17 7.83 -26.90
CA ASP A 104 11.48 7.47 -26.35
C ASP A 104 12.58 8.46 -26.77
N ASP A 105 12.45 9.05 -27.97
CA ASP A 105 13.35 10.09 -28.49
C ASP A 105 13.21 11.41 -27.70
N GLU A 106 11.98 11.83 -27.38
CA GLU A 106 11.73 13.02 -26.55
C GLU A 106 12.27 12.82 -25.12
N LEU A 107 12.14 11.62 -24.57
CA LEU A 107 12.69 11.28 -23.26
C LEU A 107 14.21 11.28 -23.24
N SER A 108 14.85 10.73 -24.28
CA SER A 108 16.31 10.73 -24.43
C SER A 108 16.89 12.14 -24.42
N GLN A 109 16.17 13.12 -24.98
CA GLN A 109 16.58 14.54 -24.97
C GLN A 109 16.37 15.25 -23.61
N MET A 110 15.59 14.65 -22.70
CA MET A 110 15.38 15.15 -21.33
C MET A 110 16.41 14.57 -20.35
N VAL A 111 16.98 13.40 -20.65
CA VAL A 111 18.05 12.78 -19.85
C VAL A 111 19.34 13.59 -20.00
N GLY A 112 19.92 14.04 -18.88
CA GLY A 112 21.21 14.77 -18.87
C GLY A 112 21.13 16.29 -19.03
N LYS A 113 19.94 16.90 -19.08
CA LYS A 113 19.82 18.36 -18.89
C LYS A 113 20.05 18.68 -17.42
N LYS A 114 21.23 19.27 -17.14
CA LYS A 114 21.75 19.69 -15.82
C LYS A 114 20.63 19.93 -14.80
N ASP A 115 20.58 19.02 -13.84
CA ASP A 115 19.85 19.17 -12.59
C ASP A 115 20.37 20.45 -11.92
N ASP A 116 19.51 21.45 -11.72
CA ASP A 116 19.82 22.52 -10.80
C ASP A 116 19.85 21.87 -9.41
N LEU A 117 21.06 21.70 -8.87
CA LEU A 117 21.44 21.01 -7.62
C LEU A 117 20.66 21.42 -6.35
N LEU A 118 19.66 22.28 -6.49
CA LEU A 118 18.72 22.73 -5.46
C LEU A 118 17.47 21.83 -5.35
N GLN A 119 17.15 21.02 -6.37
CA GLN A 119 16.05 20.05 -6.31
C GLN A 119 16.43 18.73 -6.98
N ALA A 120 17.10 17.83 -6.24
CA ALA A 120 17.20 16.44 -6.66
C ALA A 120 15.79 15.84 -6.76
N ARG A 121 15.28 15.58 -7.96
CA ARG A 121 14.05 14.80 -8.18
C ARG A 121 13.88 14.45 -9.67
N VAL A 122 14.16 13.19 -9.99
CA VAL A 122 13.64 12.40 -11.14
C VAL A 122 14.47 12.38 -12.44
N THR A 123 15.36 13.33 -12.74
CA THR A 123 15.99 13.49 -14.07
C THR A 123 16.94 12.35 -14.50
N ASP A 124 17.74 11.78 -13.59
CA ASP A 124 18.70 10.72 -13.97
C ASP A 124 18.05 9.34 -14.14
N ASN A 125 16.85 9.11 -13.59
CA ASN A 125 16.18 7.80 -13.56
C ASN A 125 14.79 7.81 -14.21
N VAL A 126 14.47 8.81 -15.05
CA VAL A 126 13.14 8.96 -15.68
C VAL A 126 12.71 7.69 -16.44
N VAL A 127 13.63 7.10 -17.20
CA VAL A 127 13.36 5.90 -18.01
C VAL A 127 13.04 4.71 -17.12
N SER A 128 13.86 4.45 -16.11
CA SER A 128 13.65 3.38 -15.12
C SER A 128 12.34 3.57 -14.37
N ALA A 129 12.05 4.80 -13.92
CA ALA A 129 10.81 5.14 -13.24
C ALA A 129 9.57 4.94 -14.12
N ARG A 130 9.65 5.27 -15.42
CA ARG A 130 8.58 5.03 -16.41
C ARG A 130 8.30 3.54 -16.57
N ILE A 131 9.34 2.73 -16.73
CA ILE A 131 9.22 1.26 -16.85
C ILE A 131 8.59 0.68 -15.59
N ASP A 132 9.04 1.14 -14.42
CA ASP A 132 8.52 0.66 -13.13
C ASP A 132 7.08 1.07 -12.90
N ALA A 133 6.71 2.29 -13.26
CA ALA A 133 5.33 2.76 -13.24
C ALA A 133 4.46 1.92 -14.19
N ALA A 134 4.92 1.63 -15.40
CA ALA A 134 4.17 0.84 -16.38
C ALA A 134 3.94 -0.61 -15.91
N ALA A 135 4.95 -1.25 -15.33
CA ALA A 135 4.83 -2.59 -14.77
C ALA A 135 3.94 -2.62 -13.52
N SER A 136 4.00 -1.58 -12.69
CA SER A 136 3.26 -1.48 -11.44
C SER A 136 1.80 -1.11 -11.63
N MET A 137 1.49 -0.27 -12.63
CA MET A 137 0.13 0.12 -12.98
C MET A 137 -0.75 -1.09 -13.26
N LYS A 138 -0.23 -2.09 -13.99
CA LYS A 138 -0.96 -3.33 -14.34
C LYS A 138 -1.40 -4.16 -13.12
N LYS A 139 -0.78 -3.94 -11.96
CA LYS A 139 -1.07 -4.66 -10.71
C LYS A 139 -2.07 -3.92 -9.81
N LEU A 140 -2.48 -2.70 -10.18
CA LEU A 140 -3.47 -1.92 -9.44
C LEU A 140 -4.90 -2.30 -9.85
N PRO A 141 -5.91 -2.05 -8.99
CA PRO A 141 -7.31 -2.16 -9.38
C PRO A 141 -7.63 -1.29 -10.60
N GLU A 142 -8.50 -1.76 -11.50
CA GLU A 142 -8.81 -1.08 -12.77
C GLU A 142 -9.27 0.37 -12.56
N ARG A 143 -10.13 0.61 -11.56
CA ARG A 143 -10.57 1.97 -11.20
C ARG A 143 -9.40 2.92 -10.90
N TYR A 144 -8.36 2.42 -10.23
CA TYR A 144 -7.18 3.23 -9.90
C TYR A 144 -6.35 3.51 -11.14
N GLN A 145 -6.20 2.52 -12.02
CA GLN A 145 -5.53 2.71 -13.31
C GLN A 145 -6.22 3.80 -14.13
N GLN A 146 -7.55 3.73 -14.28
CA GLN A 146 -8.33 4.70 -15.04
C GLN A 146 -8.20 6.12 -14.49
N LEU A 147 -8.29 6.30 -13.16
CA LEU A 147 -8.14 7.61 -12.52
C LEU A 147 -6.74 8.19 -12.71
N LEU A 148 -5.70 7.35 -12.55
CA LEU A 148 -4.30 7.76 -12.74
C LEU A 148 -4.04 8.15 -14.20
N MET A 149 -4.49 7.35 -15.16
CA MET A 149 -4.39 7.65 -16.59
C MET A 149 -5.12 8.96 -16.93
N ARG A 150 -6.39 9.09 -16.49
CA ARG A 150 -7.20 10.29 -16.73
C ARG A 150 -6.51 11.56 -16.27
N ARG A 151 -6.03 11.59 -15.02
CA ARG A 151 -5.48 12.81 -14.42
C ARG A 151 -4.03 13.07 -14.81
N HIS A 152 -3.18 12.05 -14.76
CA HIS A 152 -1.73 12.22 -14.85
C HIS A 152 -1.16 11.94 -16.23
N VAL A 153 -1.83 11.13 -17.05
CA VAL A 153 -1.43 10.91 -18.45
C VAL A 153 -2.19 11.86 -19.36
N TYR A 154 -3.53 11.84 -19.35
CA TYR A 154 -4.34 12.66 -20.26
C TYR A 154 -4.60 14.09 -19.79
N GLY A 155 -4.20 14.46 -18.57
CA GLY A 155 -4.39 15.81 -18.02
C GLY A 155 -5.84 16.20 -17.73
N LEU A 156 -6.79 15.27 -17.81
CA LEU A 156 -8.21 15.54 -17.67
C LEU A 156 -8.60 15.75 -16.19
N PRO A 157 -9.58 16.62 -15.90
CA PRO A 157 -10.05 16.84 -14.53
C PRO A 157 -10.81 15.63 -14.00
N VAL A 158 -10.72 15.42 -12.69
CA VAL A 158 -11.52 14.42 -11.96
C VAL A 158 -12.70 15.15 -11.31
N PRO A 159 -13.94 14.92 -11.75
CA PRO A 159 -15.07 15.77 -11.38
C PRO A 159 -15.45 15.62 -9.91
N ASP A 160 -15.56 14.37 -9.43
CA ASP A 160 -16.20 14.09 -8.16
C ASP A 160 -15.23 14.06 -6.98
N GLN A 161 -15.71 14.41 -5.79
CA GLN A 161 -14.92 14.39 -4.58
C GLN A 161 -14.47 12.97 -4.20
N ALA A 162 -15.35 11.98 -4.39
CA ALA A 162 -15.03 10.58 -4.14
C ALA A 162 -13.87 10.10 -5.04
N ASP A 163 -13.86 10.51 -6.31
CA ASP A 163 -12.81 10.14 -7.24
C ASP A 163 -11.51 10.90 -6.99
N ARG A 164 -11.56 12.14 -6.49
CA ARG A 164 -10.36 12.86 -6.03
C ARG A 164 -9.68 12.15 -4.85
N GLN A 165 -10.47 11.65 -3.90
CA GLN A 165 -9.95 10.84 -2.80
C GLN A 165 -9.41 9.50 -3.31
N ALA A 166 -10.12 8.83 -4.21
CA ALA A 166 -9.68 7.57 -4.81
C ALA A 166 -8.38 7.75 -5.61
N LEU A 167 -8.23 8.85 -6.36
CA LEU A 167 -7.01 9.20 -7.07
C LEU A 167 -5.83 9.39 -6.12
N THR A 168 -6.04 10.07 -4.99
CA THR A 168 -4.99 10.26 -3.97
C THR A 168 -4.51 8.91 -3.44
N ARG A 169 -5.44 7.99 -3.14
CA ARG A 169 -5.12 6.61 -2.74
C ARG A 169 -4.44 5.83 -3.86
N ALA A 170 -4.86 6.02 -5.11
CA ALA A 170 -4.28 5.38 -6.28
C ALA A 170 -2.80 5.79 -6.47
N ALA A 171 -2.46 7.06 -6.25
CA ALA A 171 -1.07 7.53 -6.36
C ALA A 171 -0.17 6.90 -5.26
N VAL A 172 -0.67 6.80 -4.03
CA VAL A 172 0.03 6.09 -2.95
C VAL A 172 0.21 4.62 -3.27
N ALA A 173 -0.85 3.96 -3.76
CA ALA A 173 -0.82 2.56 -4.14
C ALA A 173 0.17 2.30 -5.30
N LEU A 174 0.24 3.21 -6.27
CA LEU A 174 1.21 3.12 -7.36
C LEU A 174 2.64 3.19 -6.84
N ALA A 175 2.96 4.18 -6.00
CA ALA A 175 4.29 4.31 -5.41
C ALA A 175 4.69 3.05 -4.61
N GLN A 176 3.80 2.54 -3.76
CA GLN A 176 4.03 1.29 -3.04
C GLN A 176 4.28 0.11 -3.98
N GLN A 177 3.53 0.00 -5.08
CA GLN A 177 3.68 -1.07 -6.04
C GLN A 177 4.96 -0.96 -6.87
N MET A 178 5.42 0.27 -7.17
CA MET A 178 6.72 0.54 -7.78
C MET A 178 7.86 0.12 -6.85
N ASN A 179 7.81 0.51 -5.57
CA ASN A 179 8.80 0.10 -4.57
C ASN A 179 8.86 -1.43 -4.40
N ARG A 180 7.71 -2.11 -4.43
CA ARG A 180 7.66 -3.56 -4.40
C ARG A 180 8.33 -4.19 -5.63
N THR A 181 8.09 -3.64 -6.81
CA THR A 181 8.67 -4.16 -8.06
C THR A 181 10.19 -3.95 -8.10
N LEU A 182 10.67 -2.80 -7.66
CA LEU A 182 12.10 -2.48 -7.54
C LEU A 182 12.83 -3.51 -6.65
N ARG A 183 12.25 -3.81 -5.47
CA ARG A 183 12.79 -4.77 -4.51
C ARG A 183 12.81 -6.20 -5.04
N THR A 184 11.76 -6.62 -5.76
CA THR A 184 11.72 -7.96 -6.36
C THR A 184 12.82 -8.14 -7.41
N ARG A 185 13.10 -7.13 -8.25
CA ARG A 185 14.18 -7.24 -9.25
C ARG A 185 15.57 -7.31 -8.62
N ARG A 186 15.79 -6.60 -7.52
CA ARG A 186 17.08 -6.63 -6.81
C ARG A 186 17.40 -8.01 -6.23
N ASN A 187 16.39 -8.72 -5.70
CA ASN A 187 16.58 -10.04 -5.11
C ASN A 187 16.71 -11.18 -6.15
N SER A 188 16.47 -10.89 -7.44
CA SER A 188 16.59 -11.86 -8.54
C SER A 188 17.92 -11.78 -9.30
N VAL A 189 18.83 -10.91 -8.86
CA VAL A 189 20.22 -10.77 -9.35
C VAL A 189 21.14 -11.33 -8.28
#